data_AF-A0A958H960-F1
#
_entry.id   AF-A0A958H960-F1
#
_cell.length_a   1.000
_cell.length_b   1.000
_cell.length_c   1.000
_cell.angle_alpha   90.00
_cell.angle_beta   90.00
_cell.angle_gamma   90.00
#
_symmetry.space_group_name_H-M   'P 1'
#
loop_
_entity.id
_entity.type
_entity.pdbx_description
1 polymer ?
#
loop_
_entity_poly.entity_id
_entity_poly.type
_entity_poly.pdbx_seq_one_letter_code
_entity_poly.pdbx_strand_id
1 'polypeptide(L)'
;SAERLAARRWQAAWEFTRDRGLDAVVDQPVEAFQGNYETIVYGKAALFHHLLQQAMGEDAYLTLLRRYVEQYRFREATPEDFMALAEEIGGPQVRELYDKWIEHDDEGRPAVAPQPTPTPAPE
;
A
#
# COMPACT_ATOMS: atom_id res chain seq x y z
N SER A 1 19.03 -2.96 1.37
CA SER A 1 18.51 -3.96 0.44
C SER A 1 17.86 -3.24 -0.73
N ALA A 2 17.71 -3.91 -1.87
CA ALA A 2 17.07 -3.35 -3.07
C ALA A 2 15.63 -2.87 -2.78
N GLU A 3 14.90 -3.59 -1.92
CA GLU A 3 13.53 -3.26 -1.49
C GLU A 3 13.42 -1.86 -0.86
N ARG A 4 14.37 -1.49 0.01
CA ARG A 4 14.37 -0.14 0.63
C ARG A 4 14.59 0.97 -0.38
N LEU A 5 15.34 0.70 -1.45
CA LEU A 5 15.59 1.69 -2.51
C LEU A 5 14.36 1.86 -3.40
N ALA A 6 13.68 0.75 -3.74
CA ALA A 6 12.44 0.76 -4.48
C ALA A 6 11.32 1.46 -3.69
N ALA A 7 11.14 1.13 -2.41
CA ALA A 7 10.17 1.79 -1.54
C ALA A 7 10.43 3.30 -1.44
N ARG A 8 11.70 3.73 -1.29
CA ARG A 8 12.07 5.15 -1.27
C ARG A 8 11.74 5.89 -2.58
N ARG A 9 11.94 5.24 -3.73
CA ARG A 9 11.60 5.83 -5.03
C ARG A 9 10.09 6.10 -5.13
N TRP A 10 9.28 5.11 -4.78
CA TRP A 10 7.82 5.24 -4.82
C TRP A 10 7.30 6.19 -3.75
N GLN A 11 7.90 6.19 -2.57
CA GLN A 11 7.58 7.10 -1.50
C GLN A 11 7.81 8.55 -1.91
N ALA A 12 8.96 8.88 -2.51
CA ALA A 12 9.25 10.24 -2.97
C ALA A 12 8.30 10.71 -4.08
N ALA A 13 7.95 9.82 -5.02
CA ALA A 13 7.00 10.14 -6.08
C ALA A 13 5.58 10.39 -5.54
N TRP A 14 5.14 9.55 -4.61
CA TRP A 14 3.85 9.71 -3.94
C TRP A 14 3.81 10.96 -3.05
N GLU A 15 4.85 11.22 -2.24
CA GLU A 15 4.95 12.43 -1.41
C GLU A 15 4.90 13.70 -2.28
N PHE A 16 5.65 13.73 -3.39
CA PHE A 16 5.61 14.84 -4.35
C PHE A 16 4.21 15.09 -4.94
N THR A 17 3.45 14.02 -5.16
CA THR A 17 2.08 14.04 -5.69
C THR A 17 1.09 14.50 -4.62
N ARG A 18 1.18 13.95 -3.41
CA ARG A 18 0.39 14.32 -2.24
C ARG A 18 0.57 15.80 -1.90
N ASP A 19 1.80 16.29 -1.84
CA ASP A 19 2.11 17.68 -1.48
C ASP A 19 1.56 18.70 -2.50
N ARG A 20 1.10 18.24 -3.67
CA ARG A 20 0.40 19.05 -4.70
C ARG A 20 -1.13 18.95 -4.61
N GLY A 21 -1.67 18.27 -3.60
CA GLY A 21 -3.10 17.99 -3.50
C GLY A 21 -3.59 17.00 -4.56
N LEU A 22 -2.69 16.17 -5.10
CA LEU A 22 -3.01 15.18 -6.13
C LEU A 22 -2.97 13.75 -5.57
N ASP A 23 -3.00 13.56 -4.25
CA ASP A 23 -3.31 12.23 -3.71
C ASP A 23 -4.75 11.87 -4.07
N ALA A 24 -5.03 10.58 -4.23
CA ALA A 24 -6.36 10.13 -4.58
C ALA A 24 -6.65 8.72 -4.05
N VAL A 25 -7.93 8.37 -4.02
CA VAL A 25 -8.39 6.99 -3.79
C VAL A 25 -7.80 6.09 -4.89
N VAL A 26 -7.37 4.89 -4.53
CA VAL A 26 -6.78 3.95 -5.50
C VAL A 26 -7.88 3.24 -6.28
N ASP A 27 -8.93 2.77 -5.60
CA ASP A 27 -10.08 2.10 -6.21
C ASP A 27 -11.13 3.10 -6.69
N GLN A 28 -10.85 3.76 -7.82
CA GLN A 28 -11.77 4.69 -8.46
C GLN A 28 -11.71 4.58 -9.99
N PRO A 29 -12.73 5.07 -10.72
CA PRO A 29 -12.72 5.08 -12.18
C PRO A 29 -11.50 5.82 -12.76
N VAL A 30 -11.00 5.35 -13.91
CA VAL A 30 -9.79 5.92 -14.54
C VAL A 30 -9.96 7.41 -14.90
N GLU A 31 -11.19 7.84 -15.16
CA GLU A 31 -11.56 9.21 -15.51
C GLU A 31 -11.45 10.19 -14.32
N ALA A 32 -11.45 9.68 -13.08
CA ALA A 32 -11.33 10.50 -11.88
C ALA A 32 -9.88 10.92 -11.59
N PHE A 33 -8.90 10.27 -12.22
CA PHE A 33 -7.48 10.60 -12.04
C PHE A 33 -7.08 11.86 -12.82
N GLN A 34 -6.35 12.76 -12.16
CA GLN A 34 -5.89 14.04 -12.70
C GLN A 34 -4.44 13.94 -13.21
N GLY A 35 -4.18 12.99 -14.12
CA GLY A 35 -2.82 12.73 -14.63
C GLY A 35 -1.86 12.08 -13.63
N ASN A 36 -2.37 11.69 -12.47
CA ASN A 36 -1.65 11.05 -11.36
C ASN A 36 -1.84 9.53 -11.31
N TYR A 37 -2.56 8.93 -12.28
CA TYR A 37 -2.91 7.51 -12.32
C TYR A 37 -1.72 6.60 -12.01
N GLU A 38 -0.57 6.82 -12.67
CA GLU A 38 0.59 5.95 -12.50
C GLU A 38 1.15 6.01 -11.07
N THR A 39 1.22 7.21 -10.49
CA THR A 39 1.72 7.39 -9.13
C THR A 39 0.75 6.87 -8.07
N ILE A 40 -0.56 6.99 -8.28
CA ILE A 40 -1.56 6.47 -7.33
C ILE A 40 -1.70 4.95 -7.47
N VAL A 41 -2.04 4.45 -8.65
CA VAL A 41 -2.36 3.03 -8.86
C VAL A 41 -1.13 2.14 -8.71
N TYR A 42 0.05 2.57 -9.18
CA TYR A 42 1.27 1.76 -9.02
C TYR A 42 2.11 2.18 -7.83
N GLY A 43 2.30 3.49 -7.63
CA GLY A 43 3.14 3.99 -6.53
C GLY A 43 2.49 3.78 -5.16
N LYS A 44 1.31 4.37 -4.92
CA LYS A 44 0.61 4.28 -3.63
C LYS A 44 0.24 2.83 -3.28
N ALA A 45 -0.25 2.04 -4.25
CA ALA A 45 -0.55 0.63 -4.01
C ALA A 45 0.70 -0.21 -3.68
N ALA A 46 1.85 0.05 -4.34
CA ALA A 46 3.10 -0.63 -3.99
C ALA A 46 3.57 -0.26 -2.58
N LEU A 47 3.38 1.00 -2.16
CA LEU A 47 3.65 1.41 -0.78
C LEU A 47 2.73 0.71 0.22
N PHE A 48 1.45 0.55 -0.10
CA PHE A 48 0.52 -0.25 0.71
C PHE A 48 1.02 -1.67 0.89
N HIS A 49 1.40 -2.38 -0.19
CA HIS A 49 1.93 -3.74 -0.09
C HIS A 49 3.22 -3.82 0.76
N HIS A 50 4.10 -2.83 0.64
CA HIS A 50 5.30 -2.75 1.49
C HIS A 50 4.94 -2.60 2.96
N LEU A 51 4.01 -1.70 3.31
CA LEU A 51 3.55 -1.48 4.67
C LEU A 51 2.80 -2.70 5.23
N LEU A 52 2.01 -3.37 4.38
CA LEU A 52 1.31 -4.60 4.72
C LEU A 52 2.31 -5.72 5.07
N GLN A 53 3.36 -5.89 4.26
CA GLN A 53 4.45 -6.83 4.56
C GLN A 53 5.15 -6.48 5.88
N GLN A 54 5.40 -5.19 6.16
CA GLN A 54 5.99 -4.78 7.43
C GLN A 54 5.09 -5.06 8.64
N ALA A 55 3.78 -4.83 8.50
CA ALA A 55 2.81 -5.01 9.57
C ALA A 55 2.54 -6.50 9.88
N MET A 56 2.52 -7.35 8.86
CA MET A 56 2.30 -8.79 9.00
C MET A 56 3.59 -9.56 9.35
N GLY A 57 4.74 -9.04 8.93
CA GLY A 57 6.00 -9.80 8.88
C GLY A 57 6.09 -10.64 7.59
N GLU A 58 7.33 -10.97 7.21
CA GLU A 58 7.63 -11.62 5.93
C GLU A 58 6.94 -12.98 5.77
N ASP A 59 7.00 -13.85 6.78
CA ASP A 59 6.43 -15.20 6.72
C ASP A 59 4.91 -15.20 6.55
N ALA A 60 4.21 -14.34 7.29
CA ALA A 60 2.77 -14.18 7.20
C ALA A 60 2.37 -13.58 5.84
N TYR A 61 3.12 -12.60 5.34
CA TYR A 61 2.88 -12.00 4.03
C TYR A 61 3.09 -12.98 2.87
N LEU A 62 4.16 -13.79 2.92
CA LEU A 62 4.39 -14.85 1.93
C LEU A 62 3.32 -15.94 2.00
N THR A 63 2.82 -16.24 3.21
CA THR A 63 1.71 -17.18 3.42
C THR A 63 0.42 -16.64 2.80
N LEU A 64 0.12 -15.35 2.98
CA LEU A 64 -0.99 -14.65 2.33
C LEU A 64 -0.91 -14.78 0.80
N LEU A 65 0.23 -14.42 0.19
CA LEU A 65 0.38 -14.47 -1.27
C LEU A 65 0.19 -15.90 -1.83
N ARG A 66 0.74 -16.91 -1.14
CA ARG A 66 0.56 -18.32 -1.55
C ARG A 66 -0.90 -18.74 -1.46
N ARG A 67 -1.56 -18.50 -0.34
CA ARG A 67 -2.97 -18.86 -0.14
C ARG A 67 -3.88 -18.13 -1.12
N TYR A 68 -3.61 -16.86 -1.39
CA TYR A 68 -4.36 -16.07 -2.37
C TYR A 68 -4.30 -16.70 -3.77
N VAL A 69 -3.09 -17.01 -4.26
CA VAL A 69 -2.92 -17.66 -5.56
C VAL A 69 -3.55 -19.06 -5.59
N GLU A 70 -3.39 -19.86 -4.53
CA GLU A 70 -3.98 -21.20 -4.45
C GLU A 70 -5.52 -21.17 -4.50
N GLN A 71 -6.13 -20.21 -3.81
CA GLN A 71 -7.58 -20.08 -3.70
C GLN A 71 -8.22 -19.50 -4.96
N TYR A 72 -7.57 -18.51 -5.59
CA TYR A 72 -8.15 -17.74 -6.69
C TYR A 72 -7.54 -18.02 -8.07
N ARG A 73 -6.59 -18.95 -8.19
CA ARG A 73 -6.10 -19.38 -9.51
C ARG A 73 -7.25 -19.83 -10.40
N PHE A 74 -7.26 -19.34 -11.64
CA PHE A 74 -8.30 -19.60 -12.64
C PHE A 74 -9.70 -19.09 -12.24
N ARG A 75 -9.76 -18.07 -11.37
CA ARG A 75 -10.97 -17.36 -10.95
C ARG A 75 -10.71 -15.86 -10.94
N GLU A 76 -11.80 -15.10 -10.93
CA GLU A 76 -11.75 -13.67 -10.64
C GLU A 76 -11.69 -13.47 -9.13
N ALA A 77 -10.89 -12.50 -8.69
CA ALA A 77 -10.75 -12.10 -7.30
C ALA A 77 -10.89 -10.58 -7.20
N THR A 78 -11.57 -10.14 -6.15
CA THR A 78 -11.79 -8.74 -5.82
C THR A 78 -10.76 -8.24 -4.80
N PRO A 79 -10.59 -6.92 -4.62
CA PRO A 79 -9.81 -6.38 -3.52
C PRO A 79 -10.28 -6.92 -2.15
N GLU A 80 -11.58 -7.04 -1.94
CA GLU A 80 -12.17 -7.59 -0.71
C GLU A 80 -11.76 -9.04 -0.46
N ASP A 81 -11.65 -9.85 -1.50
CA ASP A 81 -11.21 -11.26 -1.41
C ASP A 81 -9.76 -11.36 -0.91
N PHE A 82 -8.88 -10.48 -1.40
CA PHE A 82 -7.50 -10.38 -0.91
C PHE A 82 -7.47 -9.90 0.54
N MET A 83 -8.26 -8.87 0.86
CA MET A 83 -8.27 -8.25 2.17
C MET A 83 -8.86 -9.16 3.25
N ALA A 84 -9.90 -9.93 2.96
CA ALA A 84 -10.45 -10.91 3.89
C ALA A 84 -9.40 -11.97 4.28
N LEU A 85 -8.63 -12.46 3.31
CA LEU A 85 -7.56 -13.42 3.56
C LEU A 85 -6.38 -12.77 4.32
N ALA A 86 -6.06 -11.52 4.00
CA ALA A 86 -5.01 -10.77 4.67
C ALA A 86 -5.36 -10.48 6.14
N GLU A 87 -6.63 -10.16 6.46
CA GLU A 87 -7.11 -10.00 7.82
C GLU A 87 -7.16 -11.32 8.60
N GLU A 88 -7.58 -12.41 7.96
CA GLU A 88 -7.58 -13.75 8.58
C GLU A 88 -6.17 -14.12 9.09
N ILE A 89 -5.14 -13.78 8.31
CA ILE A 89 -3.74 -14.14 8.60
C ILE A 89 -3.06 -13.09 9.47
N GLY A 90 -3.28 -11.81 9.17
CA GLY A 90 -2.54 -10.68 9.72
C GLY A 90 -3.23 -9.96 10.88
N GLY A 91 -4.53 -10.14 11.06
CA GLY A 91 -5.32 -9.47 12.08
C GLY A 91 -5.89 -8.10 11.66
N PRO A 92 -6.60 -7.41 12.57
CA PRO A 92 -7.40 -6.22 12.25
C PRO A 92 -6.62 -5.02 11.70
N GLN A 93 -5.33 -4.88 12.04
CA GLN A 93 -4.49 -3.77 11.57
C GLN A 93 -4.31 -3.76 10.04
N VAL A 94 -4.56 -4.89 9.37
CA VAL A 94 -4.55 -5.00 7.91
C VAL A 94 -5.65 -4.15 7.28
N ARG A 95 -6.86 -4.18 7.86
CA ARG A 95 -7.98 -3.35 7.40
C ARG A 95 -7.69 -1.87 7.57
N GLU A 96 -7.14 -1.47 8.72
CA GLU A 96 -6.76 -0.08 8.99
C GLU A 96 -5.75 0.46 7.97
N LEU A 97 -4.78 -0.37 7.55
CA LEU A 97 -3.83 0.00 6.50
C LEU A 97 -4.50 0.15 5.13
N TYR A 98 -5.42 -0.75 4.80
CA TYR A 98 -6.13 -0.71 3.52
C TYR A 98 -7.03 0.51 3.40
N ASP A 99 -7.85 0.77 4.41
CA ASP A 99 -8.74 1.94 4.44
C ASP A 99 -7.93 3.24 4.33
N LYS A 100 -6.76 3.26 4.97
CA LYS A 100 -5.87 4.41 4.96
C LYS A 100 -5.18 4.67 3.61
N TRP A 101 -4.76 3.62 2.91
CA TRP A 101 -3.86 3.74 1.76
C TRP A 101 -4.52 3.44 0.41
N ILE A 102 -5.68 2.79 0.41
CA ILE A 102 -6.40 2.40 -0.81
C ILE A 102 -7.72 3.17 -0.91
N GLU A 103 -8.52 3.17 0.17
CA GLU A 103 -9.88 3.73 0.15
C GLU A 103 -9.95 5.25 0.37
N HIS A 104 -8.90 5.86 0.94
CA HIS A 104 -8.87 7.29 1.23
C HIS A 104 -7.67 8.01 0.58
N ASP A 105 -7.87 9.29 0.30
CA ASP A 105 -6.81 10.24 -0.08
C ASP A 105 -6.17 10.91 1.16
N ASP A 106 -5.49 12.03 0.98
CA ASP A 106 -4.81 12.75 2.08
C ASP A 106 -5.80 13.44 3.03
N GLU A 107 -6.95 13.87 2.52
CA GLU A 107 -7.95 14.60 3.31
C GLU A 107 -8.75 13.65 4.22
N GLY A 108 -8.94 12.39 3.79
CA GLY A 108 -9.59 11.34 4.57
C GLY A 108 -8.67 10.58 5.55
N ARG A 109 -7.38 10.95 5.66
CA ARG A 109 -6.37 10.13 6.35
C ARG A 109 -6.24 10.46 7.86
N PRO A 110 -6.40 9.49 8.78
CA PRO A 110 -6.01 9.71 10.18
C PRO A 110 -4.49 9.84 10.30
N ALA A 111 -4.04 10.87 11.02
CA ALA A 111 -2.62 11.16 11.23
C ALA A 111 -1.91 9.97 11.89
N VAL A 112 -0.89 9.41 11.23
CA VAL A 112 0.03 8.46 11.85
C VAL A 112 1.37 9.14 12.01
N ALA A 113 1.98 8.92 13.18
CA ALA A 113 3.25 9.50 13.57
C ALA A 113 4.33 9.31 12.50
N PRO A 114 5.22 10.31 12.32
CA PRO A 114 6.31 10.21 11.36
C PRO A 114 7.16 8.97 11.65
N GLN A 115 7.40 8.14 10.63
CA GLN A 115 8.45 7.13 10.74
C GLN A 115 9.80 7.85 10.91
N PRO A 116 10.67 7.39 11.82
CA PRO A 116 11.96 8.04 12.04
C PRO A 116 12.78 8.00 10.75
N THR A 117 13.18 9.18 10.27
CA THR A 117 14.13 9.32 9.18
C THR A 117 15.40 8.55 9.56
N PRO A 118 15.88 7.59 8.75
CA PRO A 118 17.14 6.92 9.06
C PRO A 118 18.26 7.96 9.06
N THR A 119 18.86 8.14 10.23
CA THR A 119 20.09 8.91 10.43
C THR A 119 21.10 8.51 9.35
N PRO A 120 21.65 9.47 8.57
CA PRO A 120 22.71 9.14 7.64
C PRO A 120 23.87 8.53 8.42
N ALA A 121 24.38 7.40 7.92
CA ALA A 121 25.58 6.78 8.48
C ALA A 121 26.75 7.78 8.39
N PRO A 122 27.59 7.91 9.44
CA PRO A 122 28.76 8.77 9.37
C PRO A 122 29.73 8.26 8.30
N GLU A 123 30.37 9.21 7.61
CA GLU A 123 31.44 8.98 6.62
C GLU A 123 32.68 8.29 7.22
#